data_AF-A0A386HRK7-F1
#
_entry.id   AF-A0A386HRK7-F1
#
_cell.length_a   1.000
_cell.length_b   1.000
_cell.length_c   1.000
_cell.angle_alpha   90.00
_cell.angle_beta   90.00
_cell.angle_gamma   90.00
#
_symmetry.space_group_name_H-M   'P 1'
#
loop_
_entity.id
_entity.type
_entity.pdbx_description
1 polymer ?
#
loop_
_entity_poly.entity_id
_entity_poly.type
_entity_poly.pdbx_seq_one_letter_code
_entity_poly.pdbx_strand_id
1 'polypeptide(L)'
;MEVQIANNDVVIGTSDAQHQLLLLLVAKGGFKESPTATVGAQNYLESEDPADFLREVRLRFSHDGCNISDLNFDDNTKRLNISASYAN
;
A
#
# COMPACT_ATOMS: atom_id res chain seq x y z
N MET A 1 7.69 9.92 0.65
CA MET A 1 7.53 11.24 0.01
C MET A 1 6.50 12.02 0.80
N GLU A 2 6.72 13.32 0.98
CA GLU A 2 5.92 14.22 1.82
C GLU A 2 5.02 15.11 0.95
N VAL A 3 3.90 15.57 1.50
CA VAL A 3 3.03 16.57 0.85
C VAL A 3 3.82 17.86 0.65
N GLN A 4 3.88 18.34 -0.59
CA GLN A 4 4.58 19.58 -0.92
C GLN A 4 3.62 20.77 -0.89
N ILE A 5 4.02 21.81 -0.18
CA ILE A 5 3.34 23.10 -0.17
C ILE A 5 4.24 24.11 -0.88
N ALA A 6 3.71 24.76 -1.91
CA ALA A 6 4.41 25.78 -2.67
C ALA A 6 3.44 26.94 -2.97
N ASN A 7 3.92 28.18 -2.91
CA ASN A 7 3.11 29.37 -3.19
C ASN A 7 1.80 29.44 -2.39
N ASN A 8 1.84 29.05 -1.11
CA ASN A 8 0.68 29.05 -0.21
C ASN A 8 -0.45 28.08 -0.62
N ASP A 9 -0.16 27.11 -1.49
CA ASP A 9 -1.10 26.08 -1.94
C ASP A 9 -0.44 24.68 -1.97
N VAL A 10 -1.27 23.64 -2.02
CA VAL A 10 -0.80 22.26 -2.18
C VAL A 10 -0.40 22.03 -3.63
N VAL A 11 0.79 21.47 -3.84
CA VAL A 11 1.24 21.12 -5.18
C VAL A 11 0.35 20.01 -5.75
N ILE A 12 -0.28 20.28 -6.90
CA ILE A 12 -1.06 19.29 -7.64
C ILE A 12 -0.10 18.38 -8.42
N GLY A 13 -0.24 17.07 -8.25
CA GLY A 13 0.56 16.07 -8.95
C GLY A 13 -0.03 14.67 -8.80
N THR A 14 0.66 13.66 -9.34
CA THR A 14 0.22 12.27 -9.26
C THR A 14 0.38 11.73 -7.84
N SER A 15 -0.72 11.27 -7.25
CA SER A 15 -0.76 10.76 -5.86
C SER A 15 -0.68 9.23 -5.76
N ASP A 16 -0.56 8.51 -6.87
CA ASP A 16 -0.58 7.05 -6.95
C ASP A 16 0.33 6.38 -5.91
N ALA A 17 1.59 6.83 -5.84
CA ALA A 17 2.58 6.28 -4.90
C ALA A 17 2.25 6.59 -3.44
N GLN A 18 1.69 7.76 -3.15
CA GLN A 18 1.22 8.08 -1.79
C GLN A 18 0.03 7.20 -1.41
N HIS A 19 -0.90 7.00 -2.34
CA HIS A 19 -2.09 6.19 -2.11
C HIS A 19 -1.75 4.71 -1.89
N GLN A 20 -0.89 4.14 -2.73
CA GLN A 20 -0.37 2.77 -2.56
C GLN A 20 0.34 2.59 -1.21
N LEU A 21 1.11 3.60 -0.77
CA LEU A 21 1.78 3.56 0.53
C LEU A 21 0.78 3.59 1.69
N LEU A 22 -0.28 4.39 1.59
CA LEU A 22 -1.34 4.46 2.59
C LEU A 22 -2.08 3.12 2.73
N LEU A 23 -2.43 2.47 1.61
CA LEU A 23 -3.05 1.15 1.61
C LEU A 23 -2.22 0.11 2.38
N LEU A 24 -0.89 0.19 2.29
CA LEU A 24 0.03 -0.73 2.97
C LEU A 24 0.19 -0.41 4.45
N LEU A 25 0.47 0.85 4.80
CA LEU A 25 0.89 1.24 6.15
C LEU A 25 -0.29 1.34 7.13
N VAL A 26 -1.44 1.85 6.68
CA VAL A 26 -2.55 2.11 7.58
C VAL A 26 -3.12 0.80 8.11
N ALA A 27 -3.24 0.68 9.43
CA ALA A 27 -3.87 -0.49 10.05
C ALA A 27 -5.36 -0.54 9.73
N LYS A 28 -5.92 -1.77 9.69
CA LYS A 28 -7.36 -1.98 9.55
C LYS A 28 -8.12 -1.19 10.63
N GLY A 29 -9.20 -0.52 10.24
CA GLY A 29 -9.97 0.39 11.07
C GLY A 29 -9.45 1.84 11.12
N GLY A 30 -8.34 2.12 10.43
CA GLY A 30 -7.79 3.47 10.26
C GLY A 30 -8.69 4.36 9.41
N PHE A 31 -9.26 3.82 8.33
CA PHE A 31 -10.32 4.48 7.57
C PHE A 31 -11.68 4.08 8.13
N LYS A 32 -12.37 5.02 8.79
CA LYS A 32 -13.63 4.75 9.48
C LYS A 32 -14.75 4.33 8.54
N GLU A 33 -14.76 4.89 7.33
CA GLU A 33 -15.76 4.59 6.31
C GLU A 33 -15.51 3.25 5.62
N SER A 34 -14.26 2.78 5.61
CA SER A 34 -13.90 1.46 5.09
C SER A 34 -12.83 0.79 5.96
N PRO A 35 -13.23 0.20 7.10
CA PRO A 35 -12.30 -0.36 8.08
C PRO A 35 -11.41 -1.47 7.53
N THR A 36 -11.82 -2.14 6.46
CA THR A 36 -11.09 -3.27 5.85
C THR A 36 -10.32 -2.89 4.59
N ALA A 37 -10.29 -1.61 4.21
CA ALA A 37 -9.65 -1.19 2.95
C ALA A 37 -8.12 -1.38 2.93
N THR A 38 -7.48 -1.46 4.08
CA THR A 38 -6.02 -1.39 4.20
C THR A 38 -5.42 -2.72 4.68
N VAL A 39 -4.10 -2.85 4.52
CA VAL A 39 -3.36 -4.06 4.85
C VAL A 39 -2.84 -4.01 6.28
N GLY A 40 -2.18 -2.92 6.67
CA GLY A 40 -1.46 -2.83 7.94
C GLY A 40 -0.21 -3.71 7.94
N ALA A 41 0.71 -3.46 7.00
CA ALA A 41 1.90 -4.27 6.74
C ALA A 41 2.78 -4.52 7.98
N GLN A 42 2.78 -3.60 8.94
CA GLN A 42 3.47 -3.74 10.22
C GLN A 42 3.08 -5.01 10.99
N ASN A 43 1.83 -5.48 10.86
CA ASN A 43 1.36 -6.69 11.55
C ASN A 43 1.95 -7.98 10.94
N TYR A 44 2.56 -7.90 9.77
CA TYR A 44 3.11 -9.02 9.04
C TYR A 44 4.64 -9.09 9.11
N LEU A 45 5.31 -8.10 9.74
CA LEU A 45 6.78 -8.07 9.87
C LEU A 45 7.33 -9.27 10.64
N GLU A 46 6.60 -9.72 11.65
CA GLU A 46 6.93 -10.87 12.51
C GLU A 46 6.14 -12.13 12.14
N SER A 47 5.37 -12.10 11.04
CA SER A 47 4.60 -13.26 10.58
C SER A 47 5.54 -14.35 10.07
N GLU A 48 5.30 -15.60 10.46
CA GLU A 48 5.98 -16.78 9.91
C GLU A 48 5.44 -17.16 8.52
N ASP A 49 4.27 -16.65 8.14
CA ASP A 49 3.67 -16.89 6.83
C ASP A 49 3.58 -15.58 6.02
N PRO A 50 4.53 -15.33 5.10
CA PRO A 50 4.48 -14.19 4.19
C PRO A 50 3.47 -14.37 3.05
N ALA A 51 2.97 -15.58 2.78
CA ALA A 51 2.02 -15.80 1.70
C ALA A 51 0.67 -15.13 1.99
N ASP A 52 0.22 -15.18 3.24
CA ASP A 52 -0.99 -14.49 3.68
C ASP A 52 -0.86 -12.96 3.57
N PHE A 53 0.33 -12.42 3.87
CA PHE A 53 0.62 -11.01 3.67
C PHE A 53 0.50 -10.62 2.19
N LEU A 54 1.17 -11.36 1.30
CA LEU A 54 1.15 -11.08 -0.14
C LEU A 54 -0.27 -11.20 -0.72
N ARG A 55 -1.05 -12.18 -0.25
CA ARG A 55 -2.46 -12.35 -0.64
C ARG A 55 -3.30 -11.14 -0.25
N GLU A 56 -3.15 -10.65 0.98
CA GLU A 56 -3.87 -9.47 1.46
C GLU A 56 -3.49 -8.22 0.66
N VAL A 57 -2.19 -8.01 0.39
CA VAL A 57 -1.72 -6.89 -0.45
C VAL A 57 -2.38 -6.92 -1.83
N ARG A 58 -2.39 -8.09 -2.50
CA ARG A 58 -3.05 -8.23 -3.80
C ARG A 58 -4.53 -7.88 -3.73
N LEU A 59 -5.25 -8.42 -2.75
CA LEU A 59 -6.68 -8.20 -2.60
C LEU A 59 -7.02 -6.71 -2.45
N ARG A 60 -6.28 -5.99 -1.60
CA ARG A 60 -6.53 -4.57 -1.33
C ARG A 60 -6.16 -3.68 -2.52
N PHE A 61 -5.02 -3.93 -3.16
CA PHE A 61 -4.61 -3.17 -4.34
C PHE A 61 -5.60 -3.37 -5.51
N SER A 62 -6.04 -4.60 -5.76
CA SER A 62 -7.03 -4.87 -6.81
C SER A 62 -8.40 -4.26 -6.49
N HIS A 63 -8.83 -4.27 -5.22
CA HIS A 63 -10.07 -3.62 -4.81
C HIS A 63 -10.01 -2.09 -4.98
N ASP A 64 -8.83 -1.50 -4.86
CA ASP A 64 -8.58 -0.08 -5.10
C ASP A 64 -8.40 0.25 -6.60
N GLY A 65 -8.48 -0.74 -7.49
CA GLY A 65 -8.31 -0.55 -8.93
C GLY A 65 -6.85 -0.50 -9.38
N CYS A 66 -5.90 -0.81 -8.50
CA CYS A 66 -4.50 -0.92 -8.82
C CYS A 66 -4.17 -2.30 -9.39
N ASN A 67 -3.52 -2.34 -10.56
CA ASN A 67 -3.08 -3.60 -11.15
C ASN A 67 -1.62 -3.88 -10.76
N ILE A 68 -1.37 -5.04 -10.14
CA ILE A 68 -0.05 -5.48 -9.71
C ILE A 68 0.58 -6.32 -10.80
N SER A 69 1.73 -5.88 -11.33
CA SER A 69 2.54 -6.64 -12.28
C SER A 69 3.53 -7.57 -11.58
N ASP A 70 4.12 -7.14 -10.46
CA ASP A 70 5.07 -7.93 -9.68
C ASP A 70 4.88 -7.69 -8.18
N LEU A 71 4.98 -8.76 -7.39
CA LEU A 71 4.87 -8.71 -5.94
C LEU A 71 5.69 -9.84 -5.32
N ASN A 72 6.70 -9.46 -4.54
CA ASN A 72 7.59 -10.39 -3.85
C ASN A 72 7.95 -9.88 -2.45
N PHE A 73 8.01 -10.79 -1.48
CA PHE A 73 8.52 -10.52 -0.14
C PHE A 73 9.76 -11.35 0.11
N ASP A 74 10.88 -10.68 0.37
CA ASP A 74 12.12 -11.33 0.77
C ASP A 74 12.16 -11.48 2.29
N ASP A 75 12.00 -12.71 2.76
CA ASP A 75 11.93 -13.03 4.18
C ASP A 75 13.26 -12.80 4.91
N ASN A 76 14.40 -12.84 4.19
CA ASN A 76 15.73 -12.61 4.80
C ASN A 76 15.98 -11.14 5.06
N THR A 77 15.59 -10.28 4.10
CA THR A 77 15.81 -8.83 4.19
C THR A 77 14.60 -8.08 4.76
N LYS A 78 13.47 -8.78 4.94
CA LYS A 78 12.16 -8.22 5.30
C LYS A 78 11.72 -7.10 4.34
N ARG A 79 12.12 -7.20 3.07
CA ARG A 79 11.81 -6.22 2.02
C ARG A 79 10.63 -6.69 1.18
N LEU A 80 9.63 -5.81 1.06
CA LEU A 80 8.52 -5.96 0.14
C LEU A 80 8.83 -5.21 -1.16
N ASN A 81 8.77 -5.92 -2.28
CA ASN A 81 8.90 -5.36 -3.62
C ASN A 81 7.54 -5.43 -4.31
N ILE A 82 7.06 -4.29 -4.80
CA ILE A 82 5.78 -4.18 -5.48
C ILE A 82 5.99 -3.35 -6.75
N SER A 83 5.55 -3.88 -7.88
CA SER A 83 5.33 -3.12 -9.10
C SER A 83 3.84 -3.10 -9.38
N ALA A 84 3.22 -1.93 -9.30
CA ALA A 84 1.79 -1.76 -9.50
C ALA A 84 1.47 -0.40 -10.11
N SER A 85 0.45 -0.36 -10.97
CA SER A 85 0.00 0.86 -11.65
C SER A 85 -1.52 0.92 -11.69
N TYR A 86 -2.07 2.12 -11.57
CA TYR A 86 -3.47 2.36 -11.90
C TYR A 86 -3.62 2.40 -13.42
N ALA A 87 -4.71 1.80 -13.93
CA ALA A 87 -5.04 1.94 -15.35
C ALA A 87 -5.54 3.37 -15.60
N ASN A 88 -4.96 4.04 -16.60
CA ASN A 88 -5.45 5.32 -17.13
C ASN A 88 -6.55 5.11 -18.17
#